data_AF-A0A1V5H006-F1
#
_entry.id   AF-A0A1V5H006-F1
#
_cell.length_a   1.000
_cell.length_b   1.000
_cell.length_c   1.000
_cell.angle_alpha   90.00
_cell.angle_beta   90.00
_cell.angle_gamma   90.00
#
_symmetry.space_group_name_H-M   'P 1'
#
loop_
_entity.id
_entity.type
_entity.pdbx_description
1 polymer ?
#
loop_
_entity_poly.entity_id
_entity_poly.type
_entity_poly.pdbx_seq_one_letter_code
_entity_poly.pdbx_strand_id
1 'polypeptide(L)'
;MLVVAATAFMSNFSKKPRNVVLLTISVLFLLVFCYMAYKRQSAESIFAVFPLLAVGITPILGKYIDHKGKAASMLMLGSILLVTCHLTFAFILPKFQGNPVGGIIVSFVTILVLGSSFSLVPASLWPSVPKLVDSKVIGSAYALIFWIQNIGLWLFPMLIGKILDATNPEIAQQVAAGTMTSSEAAVSYNYTSPLLMLALLGVLALILGLILKVIDKKKNLGLELPNIVKEDVAVEG
;
A
#
# COMPACT_ATOMS: atom_id res chain seq x y z
N MET A 1 9.90 -8.51 13.58
CA MET A 1 8.85 -8.57 12.52
C MET A 1 7.67 -9.43 12.91
N LEU A 2 7.83 -10.75 13.13
CA LEU A 2 6.71 -11.66 13.42
C LEU A 2 5.87 -11.25 14.65
N VAL A 3 6.52 -10.84 15.74
CA VAL A 3 5.83 -10.34 16.95
C VAL A 3 4.98 -9.12 16.62
N VAL A 4 5.50 -8.15 15.86
CA VAL A 4 4.77 -6.94 15.43
C VAL A 4 3.54 -7.33 14.62
N ALA A 5 3.71 -8.19 13.61
CA ALA A 5 2.62 -8.63 12.74
C ALA A 5 1.53 -9.38 13.50
N ALA A 6 1.92 -10.37 14.32
CA ALA A 6 0.99 -11.17 15.09
C ALA A 6 0.22 -10.32 16.11
N THR A 7 0.91 -9.48 16.87
CA THR A 7 0.27 -8.64 17.90
C THR A 7 -0.60 -7.54 17.28
N ALA A 8 -0.16 -6.91 16.18
CA ALA A 8 -0.98 -5.96 15.42
C ALA A 8 -2.27 -6.63 14.92
N PHE A 9 -2.15 -7.79 14.27
CA PHE A 9 -3.29 -8.51 13.74
C PHE A 9 -4.24 -8.98 14.84
N MET A 10 -3.73 -9.65 15.88
CA MET A 10 -4.53 -10.14 17.01
C MET A 10 -5.21 -9.02 17.80
N SER A 11 -4.63 -7.81 17.83
CA SER A 11 -5.24 -6.66 18.50
C SER A 11 -6.62 -6.37 17.91
N ASN A 12 -6.76 -6.44 16.57
CA ASN A 12 -8.00 -6.13 15.85
C ASN A 12 -9.20 -6.99 16.26
N PHE A 13 -8.96 -8.23 16.71
CA PHE A 13 -9.99 -9.18 17.12
C PHE A 13 -10.14 -9.32 18.63
N SER A 14 -9.39 -8.53 19.41
CA SER A 14 -9.41 -8.58 20.87
C SER A 14 -10.35 -7.52 21.47
N LYS A 15 -11.00 -7.85 22.59
CA LYS A 15 -11.76 -6.87 23.38
C LYS A 15 -10.82 -6.00 24.22
N LYS A 16 -11.30 -4.84 24.68
CA LYS A 16 -10.59 -4.05 25.70
C LYS A 16 -10.56 -4.83 27.03
N PRO A 17 -9.46 -4.81 27.80
CA PRO A 17 -8.22 -4.04 27.60
C PRO A 17 -7.17 -4.74 26.72
N ARG A 18 -7.35 -6.04 26.40
CA ARG A 18 -6.36 -6.85 25.67
C ARG A 18 -5.93 -6.27 24.33
N ASN A 19 -6.84 -5.65 23.58
CA ASN A 19 -6.52 -4.95 22.32
C ASN A 19 -5.44 -3.86 22.53
N VAL A 20 -5.59 -3.05 23.58
CA VAL A 20 -4.67 -1.94 23.85
C VAL A 20 -3.29 -2.49 24.20
N VAL A 21 -3.23 -3.53 25.04
CA VAL A 21 -1.97 -4.19 25.40
C VAL A 21 -1.26 -4.74 24.16
N LEU A 22 -1.98 -5.46 23.29
CA LEU A 22 -1.41 -6.01 22.05
C LEU A 22 -0.92 -4.92 21.09
N LEU A 23 -1.66 -3.81 20.96
CA LEU A 23 -1.27 -2.69 20.12
C LEU A 23 -0.02 -1.99 20.69
N THR A 24 0.04 -1.78 22.00
CA THR A 24 1.21 -1.21 22.67
C THR A 24 2.44 -2.09 22.46
N ILE A 25 2.31 -3.40 22.62
CA ILE A 25 3.40 -4.36 22.31
C ILE A 25 3.82 -4.22 20.85
N SER A 26 2.87 -4.20 19.91
CA SER A 26 3.16 -4.08 18.49
C SER A 26 3.95 -2.80 18.17
N VAL A 27 3.53 -1.65 18.72
CA VAL A 27 4.19 -0.36 18.53
C VAL A 27 5.60 -0.37 19.13
N LEU A 28 5.77 -0.89 20.35
CA LEU A 28 7.09 -0.98 20.99
C LEU A 28 8.06 -1.83 20.16
N PHE A 29 7.63 -3.02 19.73
CA PHE A 29 8.45 -3.89 18.89
C PHE A 29 8.68 -3.30 17.49
N LEU A 30 7.74 -2.51 16.96
CA LEU A 30 7.93 -1.79 15.71
C LEU A 30 9.00 -0.70 15.85
N LEU A 31 9.00 0.07 16.94
CA LEU A 31 10.03 1.08 17.21
C LEU A 31 11.42 0.43 17.34
N VAL A 32 11.51 -0.69 18.07
CA VAL A 32 12.75 -1.48 18.16
C VAL A 32 13.18 -1.96 16.77
N PHE A 33 12.25 -2.46 15.95
CA PHE A 33 12.54 -2.88 14.59
C PHE A 33 13.03 -1.73 13.71
N CYS A 34 12.39 -0.56 13.76
CA CYS A 34 12.83 0.63 13.04
C CYS A 34 14.23 1.09 13.47
N TYR A 35 14.54 1.01 14.77
CA TYR A 35 15.89 1.31 15.27
C TYR A 35 16.94 0.30 14.76
N MET A 36 16.61 -1.00 14.75
CA MET A 36 17.47 -2.03 14.17
C MET A 36 17.67 -1.83 12.66
N ALA A 37 16.61 -1.50 11.92
CA ALA A 37 16.66 -1.19 10.49
C ALA A 37 17.54 0.03 10.21
N TYR A 38 17.42 1.09 11.03
CA TYR A 38 18.30 2.25 10.99
C TYR A 38 19.77 1.87 11.21
N LYS A 39 20.08 1.05 12.23
CA LYS A 39 21.46 0.61 12.50
C LYS A 39 22.03 -0.28 11.40
N ARG A 40 21.20 -1.11 10.76
CA ARG A 40 21.62 -1.96 9.63
C ARG A 40 21.78 -1.22 8.31
N GLN A 41 21.26 0.02 8.20
CA GLN A 41 21.27 0.82 6.95
C GLN A 41 20.76 0.00 5.73
N SER A 42 19.78 -0.87 5.98
CA SER A 42 19.37 -1.90 5.05
C SER A 42 18.02 -1.54 4.43
N ALA A 43 17.99 -1.39 3.11
CA ALA A 43 16.78 -1.02 2.36
C ALA A 43 15.66 -2.04 2.54
N GLU A 44 15.98 -3.34 2.56
CA GLU A 44 15.00 -4.41 2.86
C GLU A 44 14.37 -4.24 4.25
N SER A 45 15.14 -3.82 5.25
CA SER A 45 14.67 -3.71 6.63
C SER A 45 13.78 -2.48 6.81
N ILE A 46 14.09 -1.39 6.11
CA ILE A 46 13.27 -0.19 6.05
C ILE A 46 11.96 -0.50 5.30
N PHE A 47 12.05 -1.16 4.14
CA PHE A 47 10.89 -1.57 3.36
C PHE A 47 9.99 -2.57 4.10
N ALA A 48 10.55 -3.47 4.92
CA ALA A 48 9.81 -4.42 5.73
C ALA A 48 8.81 -3.80 6.72
N VAL A 49 8.89 -2.49 7.00
CA VAL A 49 7.84 -1.77 7.76
C VAL A 49 6.54 -1.66 6.99
N PHE A 50 6.58 -1.61 5.66
CA PHE A 50 5.42 -1.55 4.76
C PHE A 50 4.37 -2.64 5.07
N PRO A 51 4.69 -3.94 4.98
CA PRO A 51 3.70 -4.99 5.23
C PRO A 51 3.29 -5.07 6.71
N LEU A 52 4.18 -4.70 7.64
CA LEU A 52 3.87 -4.69 9.07
C LEU A 52 2.81 -3.64 9.43
N LEU A 53 2.85 -2.48 8.78
CA LEU A 53 1.79 -1.50 8.94
C LEU A 53 0.48 -2.01 8.34
N ALA A 54 0.54 -2.57 7.13
CA ALA A 54 -0.64 -3.03 6.40
C ALA A 54 -1.42 -4.10 7.15
N VAL A 55 -0.75 -5.08 7.79
CA VAL A 55 -1.42 -6.15 8.54
C VAL A 55 -2.20 -5.63 9.75
N GLY A 56 -1.75 -4.52 10.34
CA GLY A 56 -2.41 -3.88 11.47
C GLY A 56 -3.57 -2.96 11.05
N ILE A 57 -3.35 -2.14 10.03
CA ILE A 57 -4.29 -1.09 9.61
C ILE A 57 -5.43 -1.65 8.75
N THR A 58 -5.18 -2.63 7.87
CA THR A 58 -6.18 -3.12 6.91
C THR A 58 -7.47 -3.61 7.58
N PRO A 59 -7.44 -4.40 8.68
CA PRO A 59 -8.67 -4.80 9.37
C PRO A 59 -9.43 -3.63 10.00
N ILE A 60 -8.72 -2.60 10.50
CA ILE A 60 -9.33 -1.38 11.07
C ILE A 60 -10.10 -0.63 9.98
N LEU A 61 -9.48 -0.45 8.82
CA LEU A 61 -10.09 0.22 7.67
C LEU A 61 -11.25 -0.58 7.09
N GLY A 62 -11.11 -1.91 6.98
CA GLY A 62 -12.21 -2.79 6.57
C GLY A 62 -13.42 -2.63 7.50
N LYS A 63 -13.19 -2.70 8.82
CA LYS A 63 -14.24 -2.47 9.81
C LYS A 63 -14.86 -1.07 9.68
N TYR A 64 -14.05 -0.04 9.43
CA TYR A 64 -14.57 1.31 9.21
C TYR A 64 -15.51 1.36 8.00
N ILE A 65 -15.10 0.78 6.86
CA ILE A 65 -15.90 0.73 5.63
C ILE A 65 -17.19 -0.06 5.86
N ASP A 66 -17.11 -1.17 6.59
CA ASP A 66 -18.29 -1.97 6.87
C ASP A 66 -19.36 -1.18 7.64
N HIS A 67 -18.98 -0.27 8.54
CA HIS A 67 -19.92 0.49 9.37
C HIS A 67 -20.22 1.90 8.87
N LYS A 68 -19.34 2.49 8.04
CA LYS A 68 -19.45 3.89 7.57
C LYS A 68 -19.56 4.03 6.06
N GLY A 69 -19.37 2.95 5.32
CA GLY A 69 -19.33 2.94 3.86
C GLY A 69 -18.10 3.65 3.30
N LYS A 70 -18.31 4.43 2.24
CA LYS A 70 -17.27 5.23 1.56
C LYS A 70 -16.16 4.42 0.88
N ALA A 71 -16.48 3.25 0.35
CA ALA A 71 -15.48 2.39 -0.28
C ALA A 71 -14.80 3.09 -1.47
N ALA A 72 -15.56 3.69 -2.40
CA ALA A 72 -14.98 4.37 -3.55
C ALA A 72 -14.16 5.61 -3.14
N SER A 73 -14.61 6.37 -2.14
CA SER A 73 -13.86 7.49 -1.59
C SER A 73 -12.54 7.06 -0.92
N MET A 74 -12.53 5.93 -0.21
CA MET A 74 -11.31 5.37 0.39
C MET A 74 -10.33 4.84 -0.67
N LEU A 75 -10.84 4.22 -1.73
CA LEU A 75 -10.04 3.82 -2.89
C LEU A 75 -9.32 5.02 -3.50
N MET A 76 -10.04 6.12 -3.74
CA MET A 76 -9.46 7.37 -4.26
C MET A 76 -8.40 7.95 -3.32
N LEU A 77 -8.66 7.98 -2.00
CA LEU A 77 -7.68 8.43 -1.02
C LEU A 77 -6.41 7.57 -1.07
N GLY A 78 -6.56 6.25 -1.17
CA GLY A 78 -5.44 5.33 -1.38
C GLY A 78 -4.62 5.72 -2.62
N SER A 79 -5.27 5.91 -3.77
CA SER A 79 -4.58 6.34 -5.00
C SER A 79 -3.84 7.68 -4.84
N ILE A 80 -4.42 8.66 -4.15
CA ILE A 80 -3.75 9.96 -3.88
C ILE A 80 -2.49 9.73 -3.04
N LEU A 81 -2.59 9.00 -1.94
CA LEU A 81 -1.45 8.68 -1.08
C LEU A 81 -0.36 7.91 -1.85
N LEU A 82 -0.76 6.97 -2.72
CA LEU A 82 0.17 6.23 -3.58
C LEU A 82 0.97 7.17 -4.49
N VAL A 83 0.30 8.11 -5.17
CA VAL A 83 0.95 9.11 -6.04
C VAL A 83 1.91 9.96 -5.22
N THR A 84 1.45 10.50 -4.07
CA THR A 84 2.29 11.31 -3.19
C THR A 84 3.54 10.57 -2.73
N CYS A 85 3.44 9.28 -2.39
CA CYS A 85 4.59 8.48 -1.98
C CYS A 85 5.63 8.34 -3.09
N HIS A 86 5.21 7.99 -4.30
CA HIS A 86 6.13 7.80 -5.42
C HIS A 86 6.81 9.11 -5.83
N LEU A 87 6.08 10.23 -5.82
CA LEU A 87 6.66 11.55 -6.06
C LEU A 87 7.64 11.96 -4.95
N THR A 88 7.35 11.61 -3.70
CA THR A 88 8.26 11.86 -2.57
C THR A 88 9.55 11.06 -2.71
N PHE A 89 9.46 9.78 -3.08
CA PHE A 89 10.65 8.96 -3.39
C PHE A 89 11.43 9.49 -4.60
N ALA A 90 10.74 9.99 -5.62
CA ALA A 90 11.40 10.47 -6.84
C ALA A 90 12.13 11.81 -6.65
N PHE A 91 11.55 12.74 -5.87
CA PHE A 91 12.02 14.13 -5.85
C PHE A 91 12.44 14.65 -4.49
N ILE A 92 11.93 14.10 -3.38
CA ILE A 92 12.20 14.60 -2.03
C ILE A 92 13.31 13.78 -1.39
N LEU A 93 13.20 12.45 -1.39
CA LEU A 93 14.21 11.58 -0.78
C LEU A 93 15.64 11.82 -1.34
N PRO A 94 15.86 12.00 -2.66
CA PRO A 94 17.20 12.26 -3.18
C PRO A 94 17.82 13.57 -2.68
N LYS A 95 17.02 14.56 -2.28
CA LYS A 95 17.54 15.82 -1.70
C LYS A 95 18.21 15.64 -0.34
N PHE A 96 18.00 14.48 0.29
CA PHE A 96 18.66 14.11 1.55
C PHE A 96 19.91 13.26 1.33
N GLN A 97 20.40 13.10 0.10
CA GLN A 97 21.71 12.51 -0.18
C GLN A 97 22.79 13.33 0.54
N GLY A 98 23.46 12.72 1.53
CA GLY A 98 24.43 13.38 2.41
C GLY A 98 23.90 13.75 3.80
N ASN A 99 22.59 13.61 4.07
CA ASN A 99 22.01 13.72 5.42
C ASN A 99 21.35 12.38 5.83
N PRO A 100 22.11 11.46 6.46
CA PRO A 100 21.62 10.13 6.80
C PRO A 100 20.39 10.12 7.70
N VAL A 101 20.30 11.06 8.65
CA VAL A 101 19.17 11.15 9.57
C VAL A 101 17.91 11.62 8.84
N GLY A 102 18.02 12.68 8.04
CA GLY A 102 16.90 13.21 7.26
C GLY A 102 16.38 12.21 6.22
N GLY A 103 17.27 11.53 5.50
CA GLY A 103 16.90 10.53 4.49
C GLY A 103 16.12 9.35 5.08
N ILE A 104 16.50 8.90 6.28
CA ILE A 104 15.82 7.77 6.93
C ILE A 104 14.46 8.19 7.49
N ILE A 105 14.34 9.38 8.07
CA ILE A 105 13.04 9.90 8.53
C ILE A 105 12.08 9.99 7.34
N VAL A 106 12.50 10.59 6.23
CA VAL A 106 11.69 10.70 5.02
C VAL A 106 11.32 9.32 4.48
N SER A 107 12.27 8.37 4.46
CA SER A 107 12.02 7.00 4.00
C SER A 107 10.95 6.30 4.85
N PHE A 108 11.07 6.30 6.17
CA PHE A 108 10.08 5.67 7.04
C PHE A 108 8.72 6.33 6.95
N VAL A 109 8.65 7.66 6.98
CA VAL A 109 7.37 8.38 6.84
C VAL A 109 6.72 8.04 5.50
N THR A 110 7.47 8.08 4.41
CA THR A 110 6.95 7.75 3.07
C THR A 110 6.47 6.31 3.00
N ILE A 111 7.19 5.35 3.61
CA ILE A 111 6.80 3.94 3.67
C ILE A 111 5.54 3.73 4.51
N LEU A 112 5.37 4.46 5.62
CA LEU A 112 4.15 4.38 6.42
C LEU A 112 2.93 4.93 5.65
N VAL A 113 3.12 6.03 4.90
CA VAL A 113 2.06 6.56 4.02
C VAL A 113 1.75 5.55 2.90
N LEU A 114 2.77 4.92 2.32
CA LEU A 114 2.62 3.89 1.30
C LEU A 114 1.86 2.66 1.84
N GLY A 115 2.19 2.21 3.06
CA GLY A 115 1.48 1.12 3.73
C GLY A 115 0.03 1.47 4.05
N SER A 116 -0.25 2.73 4.39
CA SER A 116 -1.62 3.22 4.59
C SER A 116 -2.42 3.21 3.28
N SER A 117 -1.82 3.68 2.18
CA SER A 117 -2.38 3.57 0.83
C SER A 117 -2.71 2.12 0.47
N PHE A 118 -1.73 1.22 0.66
CA PHE A 118 -1.89 -0.20 0.38
C PHE A 118 -2.91 -0.88 1.28
N SER A 119 -3.25 -0.32 2.44
CA SER A 119 -4.34 -0.82 3.28
C SER A 119 -5.71 -0.33 2.79
N LEU A 120 -5.81 0.93 2.38
CA LEU A 120 -7.07 1.56 1.92
C LEU A 120 -7.64 0.91 0.66
N VAL A 121 -6.78 0.60 -0.31
CA VAL A 121 -7.19 0.05 -1.62
C VAL A 121 -7.86 -1.33 -1.48
N PRO A 122 -7.22 -2.39 -0.94
CA PRO A 122 -7.85 -3.69 -0.78
C PRO A 122 -9.01 -3.65 0.24
N ALA A 123 -8.88 -2.91 1.35
CA ALA A 123 -9.95 -2.80 2.34
C ALA A 123 -11.26 -2.27 1.72
N SER A 124 -11.17 -1.40 0.71
CA SER A 124 -12.33 -0.88 -0.01
C SER A 124 -12.76 -1.73 -1.20
N LEU A 125 -11.79 -2.27 -1.95
CA LEU A 125 -12.07 -2.93 -3.23
C LEU A 125 -12.67 -4.33 -3.03
N TRP A 126 -12.13 -5.15 -2.13
CA TRP A 126 -12.61 -6.53 -1.93
C TRP A 126 -14.08 -6.57 -1.46
N PRO A 127 -14.52 -5.79 -0.46
CA PRO A 127 -15.93 -5.75 -0.05
C PRO A 127 -16.87 -5.14 -1.10
N SER A 128 -16.33 -4.43 -2.10
CA SER A 128 -17.11 -3.85 -3.19
C SER A 128 -17.48 -4.87 -4.27
N VAL A 129 -16.68 -5.92 -4.47
CA VAL A 129 -16.92 -6.92 -5.53
C VAL A 129 -18.30 -7.60 -5.42
N PRO A 130 -18.74 -8.09 -4.24
CA PRO A 130 -20.07 -8.70 -4.10
C PRO A 130 -21.24 -7.74 -4.37
N LYS A 131 -21.01 -6.42 -4.31
CA LYS A 131 -22.03 -5.40 -4.63
C LYS A 131 -22.13 -5.11 -6.12
N LEU A 132 -21.08 -5.44 -6.88
CA LEU A 132 -20.94 -5.09 -8.29
C LEU A 132 -21.23 -6.26 -9.23
N VAL A 133 -21.16 -7.48 -8.72
CA VAL A 133 -21.18 -8.71 -9.51
C VAL A 133 -22.23 -9.65 -8.97
N ASP A 134 -22.99 -10.26 -9.87
CA ASP A 134 -23.98 -11.28 -9.51
C ASP A 134 -23.32 -12.45 -8.76
N SER A 135 -24.01 -12.95 -7.73
CA SER A 135 -23.53 -14.04 -6.87
C SER A 135 -23.13 -15.31 -7.64
N LYS A 136 -23.78 -15.56 -8.79
CA LYS A 136 -23.49 -16.70 -9.67
C LYS A 136 -22.09 -16.66 -10.30
N VAL A 137 -21.48 -15.47 -10.45
CA VAL A 137 -20.19 -15.28 -11.15
C VAL A 137 -19.15 -14.58 -10.29
N ILE A 138 -19.38 -14.44 -8.99
CA ILE A 138 -18.47 -13.77 -8.06
C ILE A 138 -17.08 -14.44 -8.00
N GLY A 139 -17.04 -15.78 -8.09
CA GLY A 139 -15.78 -16.53 -8.16
C GLY A 139 -14.97 -16.18 -9.40
N SER A 140 -15.63 -16.08 -10.56
CA SER A 140 -14.99 -15.67 -11.82
C SER A 140 -14.49 -14.23 -11.76
N ALA A 141 -15.23 -13.32 -11.11
CA ALA A 141 -14.77 -11.95 -10.91
C ALA A 141 -13.52 -11.87 -10.05
N TYR A 142 -13.45 -12.62 -8.94
CA TYR A 142 -12.24 -12.68 -8.14
C TYR A 142 -11.07 -13.33 -8.88
N ALA A 143 -11.30 -14.40 -9.64
CA ALA A 143 -10.27 -15.03 -10.47
C ALA A 143 -9.70 -14.05 -11.50
N LEU A 144 -10.55 -13.25 -12.16
CA LEU A 144 -10.12 -12.22 -13.11
C LEU A 144 -9.30 -11.12 -12.43
N ILE A 145 -9.73 -10.65 -11.25
CA ILE A 145 -9.00 -9.67 -10.44
C ILE A 145 -7.59 -10.19 -10.10
N PHE A 146 -7.47 -11.45 -9.66
CA PHE A 146 -6.18 -12.05 -9.38
C PHE A 146 -5.33 -12.26 -10.63
N TRP A 147 -5.93 -12.66 -11.76
CA TRP A 147 -5.20 -12.81 -13.01
C TRP A 147 -4.58 -11.48 -13.48
N ILE A 148 -5.35 -10.39 -13.45
CA ILE A 148 -4.86 -9.04 -13.77
C ILE A 148 -3.75 -8.62 -12.79
N GLN A 149 -3.90 -8.90 -11.50
CA GLN A 149 -2.85 -8.61 -10.51
C GLN A 149 -1.56 -9.38 -10.81
N ASN A 150 -1.63 -10.66 -11.18
CA ASN A 150 -0.45 -11.45 -11.55
C ASN A 150 0.23 -10.92 -12.81
N ILE A 151 -0.53 -10.43 -13.80
CA ILE A 151 0.03 -9.72 -14.95
C ILE A 151 0.80 -8.48 -14.47
N GLY A 152 0.23 -7.69 -13.56
CA GLY A 152 0.91 -6.52 -12.98
C GLY A 152 2.21 -6.90 -12.25
N LEU A 153 2.18 -7.95 -11.43
CA LEU A 153 3.35 -8.45 -10.69
C LEU A 153 4.47 -8.92 -11.62
N TRP A 154 4.16 -9.41 -12.81
CA TRP A 154 5.16 -9.77 -13.83
C TRP A 154 5.61 -8.57 -14.67
N LEU A 155 4.66 -7.76 -15.15
CA LEU A 155 4.89 -6.68 -16.11
C LEU A 155 5.72 -5.54 -15.52
N PHE A 156 5.36 -5.05 -14.32
CA PHE A 156 5.96 -3.83 -13.78
C PHE A 156 7.43 -3.98 -13.36
N PRO A 157 7.87 -5.10 -12.73
CA PRO A 157 9.30 -5.30 -12.46
C PRO A 157 10.16 -5.30 -13.72
N MET A 158 9.69 -5.94 -14.80
CA MET A 158 10.40 -5.92 -16.08
C MET A 158 10.43 -4.53 -16.71
N LEU A 159 9.32 -3.78 -16.63
CA LEU A 159 9.25 -2.43 -17.16
C LEU A 159 10.16 -1.47 -16.39
N ILE A 160 10.24 -1.61 -15.05
CA ILE A 160 11.19 -0.86 -14.22
C ILE A 160 12.62 -1.13 -14.68
N GLY A 161 13.01 -2.41 -14.87
CA GLY A 161 14.34 -2.77 -15.36
C GLY A 161 14.66 -2.10 -16.71
N LYS A 162 13.75 -2.20 -17.68
CA LYS A 162 13.93 -1.56 -19.00
C LYS A 162 14.05 -0.04 -18.92
N ILE A 163 13.25 0.62 -18.07
CA ILE A 163 13.34 2.07 -17.88
C ILE A 163 14.67 2.43 -17.22
N LEU A 164 15.13 1.65 -16.24
CA LEU A 164 16.42 1.88 -15.58
C LEU A 164 17.56 1.77 -16.59
N ASP A 165 17.58 0.73 -17.43
CA ASP A 165 18.60 0.56 -18.46
C ASP A 165 18.59 1.71 -19.48
N ALA A 166 17.40 2.15 -19.90
CA ALA A 166 17.25 3.23 -20.86
C ALA A 166 17.63 4.62 -20.30
N THR A 167 17.44 4.82 -19.00
CA THR A 167 17.68 6.13 -18.33
C THR A 167 19.03 6.21 -17.63
N ASN A 168 19.74 5.08 -17.51
CA ASN A 168 21.07 4.97 -16.91
C ASN A 168 21.99 4.11 -17.81
N PRO A 169 22.23 4.52 -19.07
CA PRO A 169 22.92 3.68 -20.06
C PRO A 169 24.35 3.30 -19.65
N GLU A 170 25.05 4.18 -18.93
CA GLU A 170 26.41 3.91 -18.44
C GLU A 170 26.44 2.78 -17.41
N ILE A 171 25.48 2.76 -16.47
CA ILE A 171 25.36 1.71 -15.46
C ILE A 171 24.97 0.38 -16.14
N ALA A 172 24.01 0.43 -17.08
CA ALA A 172 23.59 -0.74 -17.83
C ALA A 172 24.74 -1.38 -18.62
N GLN A 173 25.60 -0.55 -19.24
CA GLN A 173 26.80 -1.02 -19.95
C GLN A 173 27.82 -1.66 -19.01
N GLN A 174 28.04 -1.09 -17.82
CA GLN A 174 28.98 -1.65 -16.83
C GLN A 174 28.49 -3.00 -16.28
N VAL A 175 27.19 -3.14 -16.04
CA VAL A 175 26.58 -4.42 -15.65
C VAL A 175 26.72 -5.45 -16.77
N ALA A 176 26.45 -5.06 -18.03
CA ALA A 176 26.58 -5.95 -19.18
C ALA A 176 28.03 -6.37 -19.47
N ALA A 177 28.99 -5.48 -19.22
CA ALA A 177 30.42 -5.75 -19.34
C ALA A 177 30.97 -6.58 -18.17
N GLY A 178 30.16 -6.87 -17.14
CA GLY A 178 30.57 -7.58 -15.94
C GLY A 178 31.51 -6.79 -15.03
N THR A 179 31.67 -5.48 -15.26
CA THR A 179 32.54 -4.59 -14.47
C THR A 179 31.83 -4.02 -13.24
N MET A 180 30.50 -4.18 -13.15
CA MET A 180 29.69 -3.81 -11.99
C MET A 180 28.71 -4.94 -11.65
N THR A 181 28.57 -5.25 -10.38
CA THR A 181 27.60 -6.25 -9.90
C THR A 181 26.18 -5.68 -9.85
N SER A 182 25.15 -6.53 -9.92
CA SER A 182 23.75 -6.08 -9.78
C SER A 182 23.48 -5.37 -8.45
N SER A 183 24.20 -5.72 -7.38
CA SER A 183 24.05 -5.07 -6.06
C SER A 183 24.61 -3.65 -6.05
N GLU A 184 25.72 -3.41 -6.74
CA GLU A 184 26.31 -2.07 -6.87
C GLU A 184 25.45 -1.21 -7.80
N ALA A 185 24.93 -1.79 -8.88
CA ALA A 185 24.02 -1.10 -9.78
C ALA A 185 22.75 -0.64 -9.06
N ALA A 186 22.15 -1.50 -8.22
CA ALA A 186 20.92 -1.21 -7.47
C ALA A 186 20.99 0.03 -6.57
N VAL A 187 22.17 0.41 -6.08
CA VAL A 187 22.36 1.63 -5.26
C VAL A 187 22.85 2.82 -6.08
N SER A 188 23.27 2.59 -7.32
CA SER A 188 23.83 3.61 -8.22
C SER A 188 22.80 4.15 -9.21
N TYR A 189 21.74 3.39 -9.50
CA TYR A 189 20.69 3.80 -10.43
C TYR A 189 19.93 5.06 -10.00
N ASN A 190 19.59 5.89 -10.98
CA ASN A 190 18.58 6.93 -10.82
C ASN A 190 17.18 6.33 -11.01
N TYR A 191 16.43 6.26 -9.91
CA TYR A 191 15.06 5.71 -9.88
C TYR A 191 13.95 6.73 -10.21
N THR A 192 14.28 7.97 -10.58
CA THR A 192 13.26 9.02 -10.81
C THR A 192 12.25 8.61 -11.89
N SER A 193 12.73 8.16 -13.05
CA SER A 193 11.88 7.75 -14.18
C SER A 193 10.96 6.56 -13.86
N PRO A 194 11.43 5.45 -13.27
CA PRO A 194 10.51 4.37 -12.89
C PRO A 194 9.53 4.78 -11.78
N LEU A 195 9.92 5.64 -10.84
CA LEU A 195 9.01 6.15 -9.81
C LEU A 195 7.94 7.08 -10.39
N LEU A 196 8.27 7.89 -11.40
CA LEU A 196 7.30 8.69 -12.15
C LEU A 196 6.30 7.83 -12.91
N MET A 197 6.75 6.75 -13.53
CA MET A 197 5.87 5.76 -14.16
C MET A 197 4.88 5.18 -13.13
N LEU A 198 5.36 4.77 -11.94
CA LEU A 198 4.49 4.26 -10.88
C LEU A 198 3.51 5.33 -10.36
N ALA A 199 3.94 6.58 -10.26
CA ALA A 199 3.07 7.70 -9.92
C ALA A 199 1.97 7.90 -10.98
N LEU A 200 2.29 7.79 -12.27
CA LEU A 200 1.30 7.88 -13.36
C LEU A 200 0.26 6.78 -13.27
N LEU A 201 0.65 5.55 -12.93
CA LEU A 201 -0.32 4.47 -12.67
C LEU A 201 -1.24 4.79 -11.50
N GLY A 202 -0.71 5.43 -10.44
CA GLY A 202 -1.51 5.94 -9.33
C GLY A 202 -2.53 7.00 -9.76
N VAL A 203 -2.15 7.89 -10.68
CA VAL A 203 -3.08 8.87 -11.28
C VAL A 203 -4.16 8.17 -12.11
N LEU A 204 -3.80 7.17 -12.91
CA LEU A 204 -4.78 6.36 -13.66
C LEU A 204 -5.74 5.65 -12.71
N ALA A 205 -5.25 5.07 -11.61
CA ALA A 205 -6.08 4.46 -10.58
C ALA A 205 -7.05 5.48 -9.93
N LEU A 206 -6.58 6.71 -9.68
CA LEU A 206 -7.44 7.79 -9.17
C LEU A 206 -8.55 8.16 -10.16
N ILE A 207 -8.23 8.25 -11.46
CA ILE A 207 -9.22 8.51 -12.51
C ILE A 207 -10.27 7.39 -12.55
N LEU A 208 -9.84 6.13 -12.49
CA LEU A 208 -10.76 4.98 -12.43
C LEU A 208 -11.61 5.02 -11.16
N GLY A 209 -11.05 5.40 -10.01
CA GLY A 209 -11.78 5.60 -8.76
C GLY A 209 -12.85 6.70 -8.86
N LEU A 210 -12.52 7.82 -9.52
CA LEU A 210 -13.48 8.88 -9.82
C LEU A 210 -14.62 8.40 -10.71
N ILE A 211 -14.30 7.67 -11.79
CA ILE A 211 -15.30 7.07 -12.69
C ILE A 211 -16.19 6.11 -11.91
N LEU A 212 -15.61 5.24 -11.08
CA LEU A 212 -16.36 4.29 -10.25
C LEU A 212 -17.32 5.02 -9.31
N LYS A 213 -16.89 6.12 -8.67
CA LYS A 213 -17.74 6.94 -7.79
C LYS A 213 -18.90 7.59 -8.55
N VAL A 214 -18.67 8.04 -9.78
CA VAL A 214 -19.74 8.58 -10.65
C VAL A 214 -20.74 7.47 -11.02
N ILE A 215 -20.25 6.27 -11.35
CA ILE A 215 -21.09 5.13 -11.69
C ILE A 215 -21.91 4.67 -10.48
N ASP A 216 -21.30 4.60 -9.29
CA ASP A 216 -21.98 4.27 -8.04
C ASP A 216 -23.17 5.19 -7.80
N LYS A 217 -22.98 6.50 -7.95
CA LYS A 217 -24.06 7.48 -7.81
C LYS A 217 -25.15 7.35 -8.89
N LYS A 218 -24.77 7.06 -10.14
CA LYS A 218 -25.74 6.95 -11.25
C LYS A 218 -26.55 5.66 -11.21
N LYS A 219 -25.94 4.56 -10.80
CA LYS A 219 -26.53 3.21 -10.80
C LYS A 219 -26.98 2.74 -9.41
N ASN A 220 -26.77 3.55 -8.37
CA ASN A 220 -27.09 3.24 -6.97
C ASN A 220 -26.50 1.89 -6.51
N LEU A 221 -25.20 1.68 -6.76
CA LEU A 221 -24.51 0.41 -6.47
C LEU A 221 -24.20 0.24 -4.97
N GLY A 222 -24.35 1.30 -4.18
CA GLY A 222 -24.19 1.25 -2.72
C GLY A 222 -22.75 1.11 -2.25
N LEU A 223 -21.76 1.51 -3.06
CA LEU A 223 -20.34 1.47 -2.66
C LEU A 223 -20.02 2.50 -1.57
N GLU A 224 -20.71 3.63 -1.58
CA GLU A 224 -20.58 4.64 -0.53
C GLU A 224 -21.43 4.31 0.72
N LEU A 225 -22.32 3.31 0.67
CA LEU A 225 -23.17 2.90 1.79
C LEU A 225 -22.46 1.88 2.71
N PRO A 226 -22.80 1.87 4.02
CA PRO A 226 -22.27 0.87 4.95
C PRO A 226 -22.76 -0.54 4.59
N ASN A 227 -21.92 -1.53 4.86
CA ASN A 227 -22.26 -2.95 4.70
C ASN A 227 -23.14 -3.46 5.86
N ILE A 228 -22.89 -2.92 7.06
CA ILE A 228 -23.61 -3.24 8.28
C ILE A 228 -24.48 -2.04 8.63
N VAL A 229 -25.79 -2.19 8.45
CA VAL A 229 -26.77 -1.27 8.99
C VAL A 229 -27.05 -1.73 10.42
N LYS A 230 -26.87 -0.85 11.43
CA LYS A 230 -27.40 -1.16 12.76
C LYS A 230 -28.92 -1.19 12.59
N GLU A 231 -29.53 -2.37 12.72
CA GLU A 231 -30.94 -2.42 13.06
C GLU A 231 -31.06 -1.68 14.40
N ASP A 232 -31.87 -0.62 14.41
CA ASP A 232 -32.40 -0.09 15.65
C ASP A 232 -33.14 -1.25 16.30
N VAL A 233 -32.50 -1.92 17.25
CA VAL A 233 -33.18 -2.77 18.20
C VAL A 233 -34.08 -1.82 18.99
N ALA A 234 -35.28 -1.58 18.45
CA ALA A 234 -36.41 -1.12 19.20
C ALA A 234 -36.58 -2.13 20.32
N VAL A 235 -36.04 -1.78 21.48
CA VAL A 235 -36.42 -2.39 22.74
C VAL A 235 -37.88 -2.00 22.90
N GLU A 236 -38.79 -2.87 22.45
CA GLU A 236 -40.17 -2.85 22.91
C GLU A 236 -40.13 -2.87 24.44
N GLY A 237 -40.73 -1.84 25.04
CA GLY A 237 -40.75 -1.59 26.48
C GLY A 237 -41.76 -2.44 27.23
#